data_AF-A0ABD5X7D5-F1
#
_entry.id   AF-A0ABD5X7D5-F1
#
_cell.length_a   1.000
_cell.length_b   1.000
_cell.length_c   1.000
_cell.angle_alpha   90.00
_cell.angle_beta   90.00
_cell.angle_gamma   90.00
#
_symmetry.space_group_name_H-M   'P 1'
#
loop_
_entity.id
_entity.type
_entity.pdbx_description
1 polymer ?
#
loop_
_entity_poly.entity_id
_entity_poly.type
_entity_poly.pdbx_seq_one_letter_code
_entity_poly.pdbx_strand_id
1 'polypeptide(L)'
;MDIRDALPYDKPALRDVARRSLEASYPLDPTTITAAVDEWYAKETLDERVQQDKQLLLVAEQNEQVVGFADAEQTGESTAELYWLHVDPAYRTESYGERLFEKVRATFENRGVPNLLGRVLAVNTAGGGFYERHGMEKVGEETVDIDGTSYAQEIYAEGDTDAEALHVDGTTVYIDHTATESGSLGQFHLVYAEEDGEHYGYWCAKCESLANAMDAMGRIQCDGCGNTRKPTRWDAAYL
;
A
#
# COMPACT_ATOMS: atom_id res chain seq x y z
N MET A 1 13.66 -19.51 12.27
CA MET A 1 12.80 -18.54 11.59
C MET A 1 11.55 -19.20 11.07
N ASP A 2 10.40 -18.70 11.50
CA ASP A 2 9.07 -19.09 11.03
C ASP A 2 8.31 -17.86 10.49
N ILE A 3 7.41 -18.06 9.53
CA ILE A 3 6.47 -17.02 9.08
C ILE A 3 5.06 -17.56 9.25
N ARG A 4 4.26 -16.85 10.05
CA ARG A 4 2.90 -17.24 10.43
C ARG A 4 1.97 -16.05 10.41
N ASP A 5 0.66 -16.31 10.45
CA ASP A 5 -0.32 -15.27 10.70
C ASP A 5 -0.06 -14.62 12.07
N ALA A 6 -0.25 -13.31 12.11
CA ALA A 6 -0.21 -12.55 13.34
C ALA A 6 -1.37 -12.96 14.25
N LEU A 7 -1.09 -13.04 15.53
CA LEU A 7 -2.06 -13.32 16.57
C LEU A 7 -2.27 -12.08 17.44
N PRO A 8 -3.40 -11.98 18.17
CA PRO A 8 -3.72 -10.78 18.94
C PRO A 8 -2.64 -10.37 19.95
N TYR A 9 -1.88 -11.35 20.46
CA TYR A 9 -0.78 -11.10 21.40
C TYR A 9 0.49 -10.56 20.74
N ASP A 10 0.65 -10.64 19.41
CA ASP A 10 1.81 -10.09 18.70
C ASP A 10 1.77 -8.56 18.62
N LYS A 11 0.62 -7.94 18.93
CA LYS A 11 0.37 -6.50 18.84
C LYS A 11 1.48 -5.62 19.43
N PRO A 12 2.00 -5.87 20.66
CA PRO A 12 3.07 -5.05 21.20
C PRO A 12 4.34 -5.13 20.35
N ALA A 13 4.68 -6.33 19.87
CA ALA A 13 5.87 -6.56 19.06
C ALA A 13 5.73 -5.91 17.67
N LEU A 14 4.56 -5.96 17.04
CA LEU A 14 4.27 -5.26 15.79
C LEU A 14 4.54 -3.75 15.92
N ARG A 15 4.00 -3.11 16.97
CA ARG A 15 4.21 -1.68 17.23
C ARG A 15 5.69 -1.34 17.44
N ASP A 16 6.40 -2.16 18.21
CA ASP A 16 7.82 -1.95 18.48
C ASP A 16 8.71 -2.15 17.24
N VAL A 17 8.39 -3.11 16.37
CA VAL A 17 9.08 -3.32 15.09
C VAL A 17 8.77 -2.17 14.13
N ALA A 18 7.51 -1.75 14.01
CA ALA A 18 7.09 -0.65 13.15
C ALA A 18 7.82 0.64 13.52
N ARG A 19 7.77 1.06 14.81
CA ARG A 19 8.45 2.26 15.29
C ARG A 19 9.93 2.25 14.95
N ARG A 20 10.66 1.20 15.34
CA ARG A 20 12.11 1.09 15.08
C ARG A 20 12.44 1.07 13.60
N SER A 21 11.60 0.40 12.79
CA SER A 21 11.80 0.37 11.35
C SER A 21 11.56 1.73 10.71
N LEU A 22 10.54 2.47 11.13
CA LEU A 22 10.21 3.80 10.61
C LEU A 22 11.28 4.83 10.99
N GLU A 23 11.67 4.87 12.26
CA GLU A 23 12.74 5.76 12.78
C GLU A 23 14.07 5.56 12.04
N ALA A 24 14.36 4.33 11.62
CA ALA A 24 15.57 4.01 10.88
C ALA A 24 15.47 4.26 9.36
N SER A 25 14.26 4.43 8.82
CA SER A 25 14.02 4.48 7.37
C SER A 25 13.55 5.84 6.87
N TYR A 26 12.99 6.68 7.74
CA TYR A 26 12.41 7.96 7.35
C TYR A 26 12.89 9.08 8.28
N PRO A 27 13.10 10.30 7.75
CA PRO A 27 13.44 11.48 8.55
C PRO A 27 12.19 12.09 9.20
N LEU A 28 11.37 11.28 9.86
CA LEU A 28 10.15 11.70 10.54
C LEU A 28 10.39 11.92 12.03
N ASP A 29 9.59 12.79 12.65
CA ASP A 29 9.66 13.01 14.09
C ASP A 29 9.23 11.74 14.87
N PRO A 30 9.95 11.34 15.94
CA PRO A 30 9.61 10.15 16.71
C PRO A 30 8.22 10.18 17.36
N THR A 31 7.70 11.36 17.72
CA THR A 31 6.35 11.50 18.28
C THR A 31 5.29 11.30 17.21
N THR A 32 5.53 11.81 16.00
CA THR A 32 4.71 11.57 14.81
C THR A 32 4.65 10.08 14.45
N ILE A 33 5.82 9.40 14.43
CA ILE A 33 5.88 7.94 14.23
C ILE A 33 5.09 7.21 15.32
N THR A 34 5.27 7.58 16.59
CA THR A 34 4.61 6.91 17.71
C THR A 34 3.09 7.06 17.62
N ALA A 35 2.60 8.27 17.35
CA ALA A 35 1.17 8.54 17.19
C ALA A 35 0.57 7.72 16.05
N ALA A 36 1.20 7.74 14.88
CA ALA A 36 0.75 6.99 13.70
C ALA A 36 0.70 5.47 13.95
N VAL A 37 1.75 4.90 14.56
CA VAL A 37 1.80 3.47 14.90
C VAL A 37 0.74 3.10 15.94
N ASP A 38 0.51 3.97 16.94
CA ASP A 38 -0.53 3.73 17.94
C ASP A 38 -1.94 3.75 17.34
N GLU A 39 -2.17 4.58 16.33
CA GLU A 39 -3.43 4.68 15.58
C GLU A 39 -3.64 3.48 14.64
N TRP A 40 -2.68 3.16 13.77
CA TRP A 40 -2.81 2.02 12.83
C TRP A 40 -3.02 0.68 13.52
N TYR A 41 -2.39 0.54 14.69
CA TYR A 41 -2.53 -0.63 15.52
C TYR A 41 -3.34 -0.29 16.77
N ALA A 42 -4.29 0.65 16.72
CA ALA A 42 -5.20 1.01 17.81
C ALA A 42 -6.07 -0.19 18.22
N LYS A 43 -6.85 -0.05 19.30
CA LYS A 43 -7.51 -1.17 19.98
C LYS A 43 -8.64 -1.84 19.19
N GLU A 44 -9.04 -1.31 18.03
CA GLU A 44 -9.83 -2.09 17.08
C GLU A 44 -9.08 -3.39 16.80
N THR A 45 -9.75 -4.48 17.10
CA THR A 45 -9.06 -5.69 17.48
C THR A 45 -8.34 -6.22 16.25
N LEU A 46 -7.04 -6.52 16.38
CA LEU A 46 -6.36 -7.41 15.43
C LEU A 46 -7.22 -8.66 15.18
N ASP A 47 -8.08 -9.07 16.11
CA ASP A 47 -9.13 -10.08 15.90
C ASP A 47 -10.09 -9.78 14.74
N GLU A 48 -10.55 -8.53 14.57
CA GLU A 48 -11.45 -8.16 13.47
C GLU A 48 -10.70 -8.11 12.14
N ARG A 49 -9.43 -7.69 12.16
CA ARG A 49 -8.54 -7.63 11.00
C ARG A 49 -8.13 -9.02 10.51
N VAL A 50 -7.67 -9.88 11.42
CA VAL A 50 -7.26 -11.27 11.11
C VAL A 50 -8.45 -12.14 10.69
N GLN A 51 -9.68 -11.81 11.11
CA GLN A 51 -10.90 -12.53 10.71
C GLN A 51 -11.52 -12.03 9.41
N GLN A 52 -11.00 -10.98 8.78
CA GLN A 52 -11.46 -10.53 7.47
C GLN A 52 -10.75 -11.29 6.36
N ASP A 53 -11.53 -11.96 5.50
CA ASP A 53 -11.01 -12.77 4.38
C ASP A 53 -10.09 -11.99 3.41
N LYS A 54 -10.20 -10.65 3.42
CA LYS A 54 -9.43 -9.74 2.57
C LYS A 54 -8.11 -9.30 3.16
N GLN A 55 -7.93 -9.36 4.48
CA GLN A 55 -6.71 -8.90 5.12
C GLN A 55 -5.69 -10.04 5.26
N LEU A 56 -4.42 -9.67 5.33
CA LEU A 56 -3.30 -10.56 5.56
C LEU A 56 -2.27 -9.84 6.42
N LEU A 57 -2.08 -10.33 7.64
CA LEU A 57 -1.06 -9.84 8.55
C LEU A 57 -0.15 -11.00 8.96
N LEU A 58 1.09 -10.96 8.48
CA LEU A 58 2.08 -12.00 8.71
C LEU A 58 3.17 -11.48 9.63
N VAL A 59 3.67 -12.34 10.52
CA VAL A 59 4.86 -12.08 11.33
C VAL A 59 5.99 -13.02 10.96
N ALA A 60 7.21 -12.49 10.95
CA ALA A 60 8.44 -13.27 10.92
C ALA A 60 8.98 -13.41 12.35
N GLU A 61 9.11 -14.64 12.81
CA GLU A 61 9.54 -14.97 14.17
C GLU A 61 10.90 -15.65 14.16
N GLN A 62 11.80 -15.21 15.05
CA GLN A 62 13.10 -15.82 15.29
C GLN A 62 13.31 -15.95 16.80
N ASN A 63 13.52 -17.18 17.28
CA ASN A 63 13.69 -17.50 18.71
C ASN A 63 12.58 -16.89 19.59
N GLU A 64 11.31 -17.12 19.23
CA GLU A 64 10.13 -16.61 19.97
C GLU A 64 9.98 -15.08 19.97
N GLN A 65 10.81 -14.37 19.19
CA GLN A 65 10.73 -12.93 19.01
C GLN A 65 10.25 -12.60 17.60
N VAL A 66 9.23 -11.74 17.50
CA VAL A 66 8.84 -11.12 16.21
C VAL A 66 9.91 -10.13 15.80
N VAL A 67 10.51 -10.34 14.63
CA VAL A 67 11.60 -9.53 14.06
C VAL A 67 11.19 -8.80 12.78
N GLY A 68 10.03 -9.12 12.23
CA GLY A 68 9.45 -8.46 11.08
C GLY A 68 7.99 -8.80 10.90
N PHE A 69 7.29 -8.04 10.08
CA PHE A 69 5.91 -8.33 9.71
C PHE A 69 5.56 -7.73 8.34
N ALA A 70 4.51 -8.27 7.74
CA ALA A 70 3.88 -7.73 6.54
C ALA A 70 2.38 -7.53 6.77
N ASP A 71 1.86 -6.37 6.38
CA ASP A 71 0.46 -5.97 6.48
C ASP A 71 -0.06 -5.67 5.08
N ALA A 72 -1.05 -6.41 4.62
CA ALA A 72 -1.58 -6.31 3.27
C ALA A 72 -3.09 -6.60 3.22
N GLU A 73 -3.76 -6.10 2.19
CA GLU A 73 -5.20 -6.25 2.01
C GLU A 73 -5.58 -6.40 0.54
N GLN A 74 -6.56 -7.25 0.25
CA GLN A 74 -7.22 -7.29 -1.05
C GLN A 74 -8.11 -6.04 -1.22
N THR A 75 -7.64 -5.10 -2.05
CA THR A 75 -8.34 -3.84 -2.36
C THR A 75 -9.25 -3.94 -3.58
N GLY A 76 -9.09 -4.99 -4.39
CA GLY A 76 -9.86 -5.23 -5.62
C GLY A 76 -10.22 -6.69 -5.88
N GLU A 77 -10.85 -6.97 -7.02
CA GLU A 77 -11.17 -8.35 -7.41
C GLU A 77 -9.90 -9.19 -7.64
N SER A 78 -8.90 -8.61 -8.31
CA SER A 78 -7.63 -9.26 -8.66
C SER A 78 -6.39 -8.59 -8.04
N THR A 79 -6.58 -7.54 -7.23
CA THR A 79 -5.49 -6.71 -6.70
C THR A 79 -5.48 -6.68 -5.17
N ALA A 80 -4.28 -6.82 -4.60
CA ALA A 80 -3.97 -6.57 -3.21
C ALA A 80 -2.97 -5.43 -3.08
N GLU A 81 -2.99 -4.76 -1.93
CA GLU A 81 -2.02 -3.73 -1.57
C GLU A 81 -1.19 -4.20 -0.37
N LEU A 82 0.13 -4.09 -0.48
CA LEU A 82 1.07 -4.24 0.61
C LEU A 82 1.22 -2.89 1.33
N TYR A 83 0.51 -2.74 2.44
CA TYR A 83 0.58 -1.56 3.28
C TYR A 83 1.92 -1.46 4.02
N TRP A 84 2.37 -2.52 4.67
CA TRP A 84 3.64 -2.45 5.39
C TRP A 84 4.46 -3.70 5.21
N LEU A 85 5.76 -3.50 5.06
CA LEU A 85 6.76 -4.55 5.17
C LEU A 85 7.86 -4.02 6.09
N HIS A 86 7.77 -4.38 7.36
CA HIS A 86 8.71 -3.93 8.37
C HIS A 86 9.61 -5.07 8.80
N VAL A 87 10.90 -4.78 8.86
CA VAL A 87 11.90 -5.63 9.50
C VAL A 87 12.67 -4.76 10.47
N ASP A 88 12.80 -5.27 11.70
CA ASP A 88 13.65 -4.69 12.72
C ASP A 88 15.04 -4.38 12.12
N PRO A 89 15.55 -3.14 12.24
CA PRO A 89 16.83 -2.75 11.66
C PRO A 89 17.98 -3.69 11.99
N ALA A 90 17.97 -4.33 13.17
CA ALA A 90 18.99 -5.30 13.57
C ALA A 90 18.97 -6.62 12.79
N TYR A 91 17.91 -6.88 12.01
CA TYR A 91 17.66 -8.14 11.31
C TYR A 91 17.54 -7.98 9.78
N ARG A 92 17.73 -6.78 9.22
CA ARG A 92 17.49 -6.51 7.78
C ARG A 92 18.39 -7.30 6.81
N THR A 93 19.53 -7.82 7.26
CA THR A 93 20.46 -8.60 6.43
C THR A 93 20.10 -10.08 6.27
N GLU A 94 19.05 -10.55 6.97
CA GLU A 94 18.74 -11.98 7.13
C GLU A 94 17.57 -12.44 6.24
N SER A 95 17.32 -11.77 5.11
CA SER A 95 16.26 -12.10 4.14
C SER A 95 14.82 -12.15 4.70
N TYR A 96 14.56 -11.66 5.93
CA TYR A 96 13.19 -11.65 6.49
C TYR A 96 12.21 -10.87 5.62
N GLY A 97 12.63 -9.72 5.09
CA GLY A 97 11.80 -8.87 4.22
C GLY A 97 11.42 -9.57 2.93
N GLU A 98 12.40 -10.18 2.26
CA GLU A 98 12.20 -10.97 1.02
C GLU A 98 11.21 -12.12 1.29
N ARG A 99 11.43 -12.90 2.35
CA ARG A 99 10.58 -14.05 2.66
C ARG A 99 9.15 -13.66 3.04
N LEU A 100 8.96 -12.54 3.74
CA LEU A 100 7.64 -12.01 4.05
C LEU A 100 6.92 -11.56 2.77
N PHE A 101 7.63 -10.84 1.90
CA PHE A 101 7.10 -10.35 0.64
C PHE A 101 6.67 -11.48 -0.30
N GLU A 102 7.52 -12.49 -0.50
CA GLU A 102 7.18 -13.67 -1.30
C GLU A 102 5.99 -14.45 -0.71
N LYS A 103 5.89 -14.51 0.62
CA LYS A 103 4.75 -15.14 1.29
C LYS A 103 3.45 -14.36 1.07
N VAL A 104 3.49 -13.03 1.06
CA VAL A 104 2.34 -12.18 0.74
C VAL A 104 1.87 -12.45 -0.69
N ARG A 105 2.78 -12.33 -1.68
CA ARG A 105 2.48 -12.61 -3.10
C ARG A 105 1.84 -13.97 -3.29
N ALA A 106 2.49 -15.03 -2.82
CA ALA A 106 1.98 -16.39 -2.93
C ALA A 106 0.61 -16.56 -2.24
N THR A 107 0.36 -15.86 -1.14
CA THR A 107 -0.93 -15.97 -0.44
C THR A 107 -2.07 -15.35 -1.25
N PHE A 108 -1.87 -14.16 -1.82
CA PHE A 108 -2.90 -13.51 -2.64
C PHE A 108 -3.07 -14.19 -3.99
N GLU A 109 -1.99 -14.66 -4.63
CA GLU A 109 -2.07 -15.46 -5.85
C GLU A 109 -2.93 -16.72 -5.64
N ASN A 110 -2.72 -17.45 -4.54
CA ASN A 110 -3.54 -18.61 -4.18
C ASN A 110 -5.01 -18.26 -3.88
N ARG A 111 -5.32 -16.99 -3.56
CA ARG A 111 -6.69 -16.47 -3.39
C ARG A 111 -7.30 -16.01 -4.73
N GLY A 112 -6.57 -16.09 -5.84
CA GLY A 112 -7.01 -15.57 -7.15
C GLY A 112 -6.82 -14.06 -7.31
N VAL A 113 -5.93 -13.47 -6.52
CA VAL A 113 -5.62 -12.03 -6.47
C VAL A 113 -4.14 -11.85 -6.84
N PRO A 114 -3.77 -11.99 -8.14
CA PRO A 114 -2.37 -12.09 -8.55
C PRO A 114 -1.61 -10.75 -8.50
N ASN A 115 -2.31 -9.62 -8.50
CA ASN A 115 -1.68 -8.31 -8.62
C ASN A 115 -1.38 -7.73 -7.24
N LEU A 116 -0.16 -7.21 -7.06
CA LEU A 116 0.25 -6.55 -5.83
C LEU A 116 0.64 -5.09 -6.10
N LEU A 117 0.12 -4.19 -5.28
CA LEU A 117 0.51 -2.79 -5.22
C LEU A 117 1.35 -2.53 -3.97
N GLY A 118 2.40 -1.73 -4.09
CA GLY A 118 3.26 -1.30 -3.00
C GLY A 118 3.43 0.21 -2.98
N ARG A 119 3.53 0.80 -1.78
CA ARG A 119 3.73 2.25 -1.61
C ARG A 119 4.89 2.53 -0.67
N VAL A 120 5.72 3.50 -1.03
CA VAL A 120 6.89 3.92 -0.24
C VAL A 120 7.13 5.42 -0.40
N LEU A 121 7.51 6.12 0.67
CA LEU A 121 7.91 7.53 0.52
C LEU A 121 9.22 7.59 -0.28
N ALA A 122 9.29 8.48 -1.27
CA ALA A 122 10.43 8.60 -2.20
C ALA A 122 11.78 8.83 -1.48
N VAL A 123 11.74 9.41 -0.27
CA VAL A 123 12.91 9.60 0.59
C VAL A 123 13.54 8.27 1.04
N ASN A 124 12.82 7.15 1.00
CA ASN A 124 13.28 5.81 1.30
C ASN A 124 13.63 5.04 0.02
N THR A 125 14.73 5.45 -0.60
CA THR A 125 15.27 4.84 -1.82
C THR A 125 15.57 3.34 -1.68
N ALA A 126 15.90 2.87 -0.47
CA ALA A 126 16.13 1.46 -0.20
C ALA A 126 14.84 0.62 -0.32
N GLY A 127 13.70 1.20 0.05
CA GLY A 127 12.37 0.60 -0.12
C GLY A 127 11.92 0.59 -1.58
N GLY A 128 12.11 1.69 -2.32
CA GLY A 128 11.85 1.72 -3.77
C GLY A 128 12.68 0.67 -4.51
N GLY A 129 13.99 0.63 -4.25
CA GLY A 129 14.87 -0.39 -4.83
C GLY A 129 14.55 -1.83 -4.37
N PHE A 130 13.86 -2.03 -3.24
CA PHE A 130 13.37 -3.36 -2.86
C PHE A 130 12.29 -3.83 -3.83
N TYR A 131 11.30 -3.00 -4.12
CA TYR A 131 10.24 -3.32 -5.08
C TYR A 131 10.82 -3.62 -6.47
N GLU A 132 11.75 -2.79 -6.96
CA GLU A 132 12.42 -2.99 -8.26
C GLU A 132 13.17 -4.32 -8.35
N ARG A 133 13.92 -4.70 -7.30
CA ARG A 133 14.61 -6.00 -7.26
C ARG A 133 13.67 -7.20 -7.24
N HIS A 134 12.43 -6.99 -6.81
CA HIS A 134 11.38 -8.00 -6.83
C HIS A 134 10.48 -7.92 -8.08
N GLY A 135 10.90 -7.18 -9.11
CA GLY A 135 10.22 -7.14 -10.41
C GLY A 135 8.99 -6.25 -10.46
N MET A 136 8.80 -5.39 -9.45
CA MET A 136 7.78 -4.35 -9.51
C MET A 136 8.33 -3.10 -10.16
N GLU A 137 7.46 -2.33 -10.80
CA GLU A 137 7.79 -1.10 -11.51
C GLU A 137 7.13 0.09 -10.85
N LYS A 138 7.80 1.25 -10.86
CA LYS A 138 7.19 2.50 -10.38
C LYS A 138 6.13 2.90 -11.39
N VAL A 139 4.88 2.76 -10.99
CA VAL A 139 3.70 3.08 -11.80
C VAL A 139 3.09 4.43 -11.47
N GLY A 140 3.53 5.08 -10.40
CA GLY A 140 2.99 6.39 -10.06
C GLY A 140 3.70 7.06 -8.90
N GLU A 141 3.28 8.30 -8.67
CA GLU A 141 3.69 9.11 -7.54
C GLU A 141 2.49 9.95 -7.09
N GLU A 142 2.39 10.15 -5.78
CA GLU A 142 1.42 11.04 -5.16
C GLU A 142 2.07 11.83 -4.02
N THR A 143 1.35 12.83 -3.53
CA THR A 143 1.76 13.58 -2.33
C THR A 143 0.95 13.13 -1.14
N VAL A 144 1.61 12.92 0.00
CA VAL A 144 0.99 12.62 1.28
C VAL A 144 1.43 13.62 2.33
N ASP A 145 0.48 14.16 3.10
CA ASP A 145 0.77 15.06 4.21
C ASP A 145 0.93 14.28 5.51
N ILE A 146 2.08 14.45 6.16
CA ILE A 146 2.47 13.75 7.37
C ILE A 146 2.91 14.82 8.37
N ASP A 147 2.09 15.06 9.41
CA ASP A 147 2.31 16.09 10.43
C ASP A 147 2.58 17.49 9.82
N GLY A 148 1.72 17.88 8.88
CA GLY A 148 1.79 19.17 8.18
C GLY A 148 2.97 19.31 7.21
N THR A 149 3.71 18.23 6.96
CA THR A 149 4.81 18.19 5.98
C THR A 149 4.42 17.28 4.82
N SER A 150 4.50 17.79 3.60
CA SER A 150 4.19 17.02 2.40
C SER A 150 5.39 16.17 1.96
N TYR A 151 5.13 14.89 1.66
CA TYR A 151 6.11 13.93 1.16
C TYR A 151 5.64 13.34 -0.17
N ALA A 152 6.58 13.11 -1.09
CA ALA A 152 6.33 12.29 -2.27
C ALA A 152 6.25 10.82 -1.87
N GLN A 153 5.21 10.13 -2.34
CA GLN A 153 4.97 8.71 -2.16
C GLN A 153 4.92 8.04 -3.53
N GLU A 154 5.82 7.09 -3.76
CA GLU A 154 5.91 6.32 -4.99
C GLU A 154 5.02 5.08 -4.89
N ILE A 155 4.39 4.75 -6.01
CA ILE A 155 3.49 3.61 -6.18
C ILE A 155 4.19 2.62 -7.10
N TYR A 156 4.24 1.37 -6.66
CA TYR A 156 4.84 0.25 -7.39
C TYR A 156 3.78 -0.82 -7.67
N ALA A 157 3.80 -1.41 -8.87
CA ALA A 157 2.92 -2.50 -9.28
C ALA A 157 3.72 -3.61 -9.97
N GLU A 158 3.09 -4.78 -10.19
CA GLU A 158 3.66 -5.82 -11.05
C GLU A 158 3.75 -5.32 -12.51
N GLY A 159 4.90 -5.50 -13.17
CA GLY A 159 5.23 -4.85 -14.45
C GLY A 159 4.58 -5.42 -15.72
N ASP A 160 3.46 -6.15 -15.63
CA ASP A 160 2.76 -6.72 -16.80
C ASP A 160 1.32 -6.20 -16.80
N THR A 161 1.17 -4.89 -17.06
CA THR A 161 -0.12 -4.20 -17.05
C THR A 161 -0.63 -4.12 -18.51
N ASP A 162 -1.60 -4.96 -18.87
CA ASP A 162 -2.31 -4.83 -20.16
C ASP A 162 -3.26 -3.63 -20.08
N ALA A 163 -2.69 -2.43 -20.19
CA ALA A 163 -3.42 -1.18 -20.02
C ALA A 163 -4.36 -0.94 -21.21
N GLU A 164 -5.66 -0.85 -20.94
CA GLU A 164 -6.67 -0.67 -21.97
C GLU A 164 -6.66 0.78 -22.49
N ALA A 165 -6.44 0.96 -23.78
CA ALA A 165 -6.54 2.26 -24.42
C ALA A 165 -8.02 2.70 -24.57
N LEU A 166 -8.39 3.78 -23.89
CA LEU A 166 -9.72 4.38 -23.95
C LEU A 166 -9.66 5.82 -24.48
N HIS A 167 -10.60 6.17 -25.36
CA HIS A 167 -10.71 7.52 -25.90
C HIS A 167 -11.79 8.32 -25.18
N VAL A 168 -11.40 9.38 -24.46
CA VAL A 168 -12.27 10.22 -23.62
C VAL A 168 -12.03 11.69 -23.97
N ASP A 169 -13.10 12.42 -24.30
CA ASP A 169 -13.08 13.86 -24.59
C ASP A 169 -11.98 14.30 -25.60
N GLY A 170 -11.71 13.47 -26.61
CA GLY A 170 -10.71 13.76 -27.65
C GLY A 170 -9.28 13.40 -27.28
N THR A 171 -9.05 12.82 -26.10
CA THR A 171 -7.74 12.35 -25.62
C THR A 171 -7.78 10.83 -25.46
N THR A 172 -6.71 10.15 -25.85
CA THR A 172 -6.54 8.72 -25.54
C THR A 172 -5.79 8.59 -24.21
N VAL A 173 -6.32 7.76 -23.34
CA VAL A 173 -5.73 7.41 -22.04
C VAL A 173 -5.62 5.89 -21.93
N TYR A 174 -4.75 5.40 -21.08
CA TYR A 174 -4.51 3.97 -20.87
C TYR A 174 -4.90 3.61 -19.44
N ILE A 175 -5.82 2.67 -19.28
CA ILE A 175 -6.39 2.29 -17.98
C ILE A 175 -5.81 0.95 -17.56
N ASP A 176 -5.13 0.92 -16.43
CA ASP A 176 -4.60 -0.32 -15.87
C ASP A 176 -5.62 -0.96 -14.94
N HIS A 177 -6.20 -2.07 -15.41
CA HIS A 177 -7.19 -2.83 -14.66
C HIS A 177 -6.61 -3.66 -13.51
N THR A 178 -5.28 -3.75 -13.43
CA THR A 178 -4.55 -4.50 -12.41
C THR A 178 -4.02 -3.60 -11.29
N ALA A 179 -3.83 -2.31 -11.55
CA ALA A 179 -3.51 -1.30 -10.54
C ALA A 179 -4.77 -0.54 -10.09
N THR A 180 -5.38 -0.99 -8.99
CA THR A 180 -6.63 -0.41 -8.48
C THR A 180 -6.55 0.07 -7.05
N GLU A 181 -7.22 1.19 -6.79
CA GLU A 181 -7.47 1.76 -5.46
C GLU A 181 -8.92 1.53 -5.01
N SER A 182 -9.10 1.39 -3.70
CA SER A 182 -10.44 1.31 -3.10
C SER A 182 -11.12 2.68 -3.03
N GLY A 183 -12.34 2.80 -3.58
CA GLY A 183 -13.21 3.96 -3.40
C GLY A 183 -14.44 3.68 -2.53
N SER A 184 -15.17 4.74 -2.18
CA SER A 184 -16.40 4.68 -1.36
C SER A 184 -17.59 4.05 -2.10
N LEU A 185 -17.65 4.19 -3.43
CA LEU A 185 -18.74 3.70 -4.28
C LEU A 185 -18.29 2.66 -5.31
N GLY A 186 -16.99 2.60 -5.62
CA GLY A 186 -16.38 1.69 -6.59
C GLY A 186 -14.87 1.89 -6.66
N GLN A 187 -14.16 1.02 -7.38
CA GLN A 187 -12.71 1.12 -7.52
C GLN A 187 -12.29 2.33 -8.36
N PHE A 188 -11.06 2.75 -8.17
CA PHE A 188 -10.35 3.61 -9.10
C PHE A 188 -9.23 2.81 -9.75
N HIS A 189 -9.08 2.93 -11.06
CA HIS A 189 -7.95 2.34 -11.80
C HIS A 189 -6.93 3.43 -12.07
N LEU A 190 -5.63 3.10 -12.02
CA LEU A 190 -4.59 4.02 -12.45
C LEU A 190 -4.71 4.25 -13.96
N VAL A 191 -4.51 5.50 -14.36
CA VAL A 191 -4.59 5.95 -15.75
C VAL A 191 -3.29 6.62 -16.15
N TYR A 192 -2.86 6.34 -17.39
CA TYR A 192 -1.66 6.89 -18.00
C TYR A 192 -2.02 7.67 -19.27
N ALA A 193 -1.21 8.68 -19.60
CA ALA A 193 -1.38 9.46 -20.83
C ALA A 193 -0.81 8.73 -22.06
N GLU A 194 0.12 7.79 -21.84
CA GLU A 194 0.78 6.94 -22.84
C GLU A 194 0.83 5.51 -22.30
N GLU A 195 1.02 4.51 -23.16
CA GLU A 195 0.99 3.08 -22.79
C GLU A 195 2.00 2.74 -21.67
N ASP A 196 3.22 3.28 -21.78
CA ASP A 196 4.29 3.17 -20.77
C ASP A 196 4.57 4.54 -20.10
N GLY A 197 3.55 5.38 -20.00
CA GLY A 197 3.67 6.76 -19.55
C GLY A 197 3.73 6.93 -18.03
N GLU A 198 3.98 8.16 -17.58
CA GLU A 198 3.77 8.50 -16.17
C GLU A 198 2.27 8.50 -15.83
N HIS A 199 1.97 8.19 -14.56
CA HIS A 199 0.62 8.25 -14.01
C HIS A 199 -0.02 9.63 -14.26
N TYR A 200 -1.15 9.62 -14.97
CA TYR A 200 -1.91 10.80 -15.38
C TYR A 200 -3.07 11.11 -14.42
N GLY A 201 -3.69 10.08 -13.85
CA GLY A 201 -4.84 10.23 -12.97
C GLY A 201 -5.59 8.92 -12.78
N TYR A 202 -6.89 9.00 -12.50
CA TYR A 202 -7.67 7.82 -12.12
C TYR A 202 -8.91 7.64 -12.99
N TRP A 203 -9.33 6.38 -13.18
CA TRP A 203 -10.59 6.02 -13.81
C TRP A 203 -11.57 5.51 -12.77
N CYS A 204 -12.73 6.15 -12.65
CA CYS A 204 -13.76 5.76 -11.70
C CYS A 204 -14.59 4.60 -12.27
N ALA A 205 -14.40 3.39 -11.75
CA ALA A 205 -15.16 2.21 -12.18
C ALA A 205 -16.67 2.34 -11.91
N LYS A 206 -17.07 3.24 -11.01
CA LYS A 206 -18.48 3.43 -10.64
C LYS A 206 -19.32 4.11 -11.72
N CYS A 207 -18.76 5.13 -12.36
CA CYS A 207 -19.48 5.91 -13.38
C CYS A 207 -18.75 5.95 -14.72
N GLU A 208 -17.67 5.17 -14.87
CA GLU A 208 -16.91 5.01 -16.10
C GLU A 208 -16.46 6.38 -16.63
N SER A 209 -15.76 7.13 -15.78
CA SER A 209 -15.24 8.46 -16.12
C SER A 209 -13.86 8.71 -15.52
N LEU A 210 -13.09 9.58 -16.17
CA LEU A 210 -11.85 10.10 -15.59
C LEU A 210 -12.16 10.87 -14.30
N ALA A 211 -11.29 10.70 -13.30
CA ALA A 211 -11.35 11.29 -11.97
C ALA A 211 -9.99 11.88 -11.62
N ASN A 212 -9.80 13.15 -11.98
CA ASN A 212 -8.56 13.90 -11.71
C ASN A 212 -8.75 14.98 -10.64
N ALA A 213 -9.98 15.15 -10.14
CA ALA A 213 -10.25 16.09 -9.06
C ALA A 213 -9.84 15.50 -7.71
N MET A 214 -9.41 16.37 -6.81
CA MET A 214 -9.07 16.06 -5.43
C MET A 214 -10.05 16.75 -4.48
N ASP A 215 -10.37 16.09 -3.37
CA ASP A 215 -11.13 16.66 -2.27
C ASP A 215 -10.28 17.63 -1.42
N ALA A 216 -10.90 18.24 -0.42
CA ALA A 216 -10.23 19.18 0.48
C ALA A 216 -9.08 18.56 1.29
N MET A 217 -8.96 17.22 1.30
CA MET A 217 -7.94 16.46 1.98
C MET A 217 -6.89 15.90 1.00
N GLY A 218 -6.91 16.34 -0.26
CA GLY A 218 -5.97 15.89 -1.31
C GLY A 218 -6.26 14.50 -1.86
N ARG A 219 -7.40 13.88 -1.53
CA ARG A 219 -7.76 12.54 -2.01
C ARG A 219 -8.57 12.64 -3.29
N ILE A 220 -8.43 11.66 -4.17
CA ILE A 220 -9.19 11.61 -5.41
C ILE A 220 -10.70 11.57 -5.14
N GLN A 221 -11.43 12.48 -5.79
CA GLN A 221 -12.88 12.52 -5.80
C GLN A 221 -13.37 12.60 -7.24
N CYS A 222 -14.25 11.68 -7.62
CA CYS A 222 -14.88 11.70 -8.92
C CYS A 222 -15.98 12.76 -8.98
N ASP A 223 -15.83 13.75 -9.88
CA ASP A 223 -16.83 14.81 -10.09
C ASP A 223 -18.16 14.29 -10.63
N GLY A 224 -18.16 13.14 -11.33
CA GLY A 224 -19.34 12.58 -11.95
C GLY A 224 -20.32 11.93 -10.97
N CYS A 225 -19.80 11.17 -9.99
CA CYS A 225 -20.65 10.40 -9.08
C CYS A 225 -20.33 10.59 -7.59
N GLY A 226 -19.32 11.40 -7.25
CA GLY A 226 -18.91 11.63 -5.87
C GLY A 226 -18.20 10.44 -5.22
N ASN A 227 -17.77 9.44 -5.99
CA ASN A 227 -16.89 8.38 -5.49
C ASN A 227 -15.61 9.04 -4.94
N THR A 228 -15.17 8.67 -3.75
CA THR A 228 -13.97 9.22 -3.12
C THR A 228 -13.05 8.09 -2.78
N ARG A 229 -11.75 8.23 -3.07
CA ARG A 229 -10.74 7.26 -2.67
C ARG A 229 -10.79 7.10 -1.16
N LYS A 230 -10.80 5.85 -0.69
CA LYS A 230 -10.72 5.58 0.75
C LYS A 230 -9.39 6.10 1.29
N PRO A 231 -9.33 6.52 2.57
CA PRO A 231 -8.07 6.89 3.20
C PRO A 231 -7.03 5.78 3.02
N THR A 232 -5.83 6.15 2.62
CA THR A 232 -4.65 5.29 2.72
C THR A 232 -4.17 5.26 4.18
N ARG A 233 -3.20 4.41 4.48
CA ARG A 233 -2.68 4.25 5.86
C ARG A 233 -2.17 5.55 6.48
N TRP A 234 -1.45 6.39 5.74
CA TRP A 234 -0.98 7.68 6.27
C TRP A 234 -2.12 8.67 6.45
N ASP A 235 -3.11 8.65 5.56
CA ASP A 235 -4.32 9.46 5.74
C ASP A 235 -4.99 9.10 7.08
N ALA A 236 -5.07 7.80 7.39
CA ALA A 236 -5.61 7.27 8.64
C ALA A 236 -4.70 7.45 9.88
N ALA A 237 -3.58 8.18 9.79
CA ALA A 237 -2.78 8.58 10.95
C ALA A 237 -3.02 10.05 11.38
N TYR A 238 -3.83 10.79 10.61
CA TYR A 238 -4.01 12.23 10.75
C TYR A 238 -5.49 12.67 10.68
N LEU A 239 -6.43 11.74 10.95
CA LEU A 239 -7.88 12.00 10.94
C LEU A 239 -8.45 12.48 12.28
#